data_AF-A0A3B9H655-F1
#
_entry.id   AF-A0A3B9H655-F1
#
_cell.length_a   1.000
_cell.length_b   1.000
_cell.length_c   1.000
_cell.angle_alpha   90.00
_cell.angle_beta   90.00
_cell.angle_gamma   90.00
#
_symmetry.space_group_name_H-M   'P 1'
#
loop_
_entity.id
_entity.type
_entity.pdbx_description
1 polymer ?
#
loop_
_entity_poly.entity_id
_entity_poly.type
_entity_poly.pdbx_seq_one_letter_code
_entity_poly.pdbx_strand_id
1 'polypeptide(L)'
;VKGEFVFHKHDHQDELFMVIKGQLTIELKDKTVEINPGEFYTVQRGVEHKPIAKVETHLLLFEPLETKHTGDVVAEMSVEEYEEI
;
A
#
# COMPACT_ATOMS: atom_id res chain seq x y z
N VAL A 1 7.73 4.76 -5.80
CA VAL A 1 7.46 3.32 -6.01
C VAL A 1 7.07 3.11 -7.47
N LYS A 2 7.43 1.95 -8.03
CA LYS A 2 7.09 1.55 -9.40
C LYS A 2 7.05 0.03 -9.48
N GLY A 3 6.03 -0.52 -10.13
CA GLY A 3 5.82 -1.96 -10.26
C GLY A 3 4.58 -2.45 -9.53
N GLU A 4 4.47 -3.77 -9.38
CA GLU A 4 3.34 -4.46 -8.74
C GLU A 4 3.79 -5.05 -7.40
N PHE A 5 2.94 -4.92 -6.40
CA PHE A 5 3.07 -5.65 -5.13
C PHE A 5 2.35 -7.01 -5.21
N VAL A 6 2.38 -7.74 -4.10
CA VAL A 6 1.59 -8.97 -3.92
C VAL A 6 0.25 -8.67 -3.29
N PHE A 7 -0.74 -9.55 -3.51
CA PHE A 7 -1.96 -9.51 -2.72
C PHE A 7 -1.62 -9.77 -1.24
N HIS A 8 -2.07 -8.88 -0.37
CA HIS A 8 -1.87 -9.00 1.07
C HIS A 8 -3.02 -8.31 1.82
N LYS A 9 -3.07 -8.51 3.14
CA LYS A 9 -4.05 -7.89 4.04
C LYS A 9 -3.40 -7.62 5.39
N HIS A 10 -3.94 -6.65 6.11
CA HIS A 10 -3.58 -6.37 7.50
C HIS A 10 -4.81 -6.65 8.38
N ASP A 11 -4.77 -7.69 9.21
CA ASP A 11 -5.96 -8.14 9.96
C ASP A 11 -6.42 -7.15 11.05
N HIS A 12 -5.54 -6.25 11.49
CA HIS A 12 -5.79 -5.39 12.64
C HIS A 12 -5.69 -3.89 12.34
N GLN A 13 -5.29 -3.52 11.12
CA GLN A 13 -4.88 -2.16 10.81
C GLN A 13 -5.44 -1.70 9.48
N ASP A 14 -5.82 -0.44 9.46
CA ASP A 14 -6.20 0.26 8.24
C ASP A 14 -4.91 0.84 7.63
N GLU A 15 -4.80 0.82 6.30
CA GLU A 15 -3.64 1.32 5.57
C GLU A 15 -4.07 2.45 4.63
N LEU A 16 -3.42 3.60 4.72
CA LEU A 16 -3.75 4.78 3.92
C LEU A 16 -2.68 5.04 2.87
N PHE A 17 -3.13 5.18 1.63
CA PHE A 17 -2.33 5.59 0.47
C PHE A 17 -2.77 6.97 0.01
N MET A 18 -1.86 7.94 -0.01
CA MET A 18 -2.09 9.25 -0.63
C MET A 18 -1.08 9.48 -1.75
N VAL A 19 -1.56 9.77 -2.96
CA VAL A 19 -0.66 9.99 -4.11
C VAL A 19 -0.25 11.46 -4.16
N ILE A 20 1.06 11.71 -4.12
CA ILE A 20 1.65 13.04 -4.26
C ILE A 20 1.98 13.31 -5.74
N LYS A 21 2.46 12.30 -6.47
CA LYS A 21 2.80 12.39 -7.91
C LYS A 21 2.67 10.99 -8.54
N GLY A 22 2.27 10.90 -9.81
CA GLY A 22 2.08 9.62 -10.50
C GLY A 22 0.64 9.13 -10.38
N GLN A 23 0.42 7.82 -10.30
CA GLN A 23 -0.91 7.23 -10.10
C GLN A 23 -0.75 5.85 -9.48
N LEU A 24 -1.55 5.55 -8.46
CA LEU A 24 -1.61 4.23 -7.85
C LEU A 24 -2.92 3.54 -8.20
N THR A 25 -2.86 2.25 -8.48
CA THR A 25 -4.02 1.38 -8.61
C THR A 25 -4.03 0.39 -7.46
N ILE A 26 -5.15 0.25 -6.76
CA ILE A 26 -5.36 -0.79 -5.75
C ILE A 26 -6.35 -1.80 -6.32
N GLU A 27 -5.91 -3.03 -6.57
CA GLU A 27 -6.81 -4.14 -6.87
C GLU A 27 -7.32 -4.74 -5.57
N LEU A 28 -8.65 -4.85 -5.45
CA LEU A 28 -9.36 -5.58 -4.41
C LEU A 28 -9.99 -6.84 -5.05
N LYS A 29 -10.59 -7.71 -4.24
CA LYS A 29 -11.25 -8.93 -4.75
C LYS A 29 -12.33 -8.67 -5.79
N ASP A 30 -13.09 -7.60 -5.60
CA ASP A 30 -14.33 -7.32 -6.33
C ASP A 30 -14.24 -6.08 -7.22
N LYS A 31 -13.22 -5.23 -7.02
CA LYS A 31 -13.08 -3.97 -7.76
C LYS A 31 -11.64 -3.48 -7.79
N THR A 32 -11.43 -2.48 -8.63
CA THR A 32 -10.17 -1.75 -8.74
C THR A 32 -10.41 -0.30 -8.37
N VAL A 33 -9.50 0.29 -7.60
CA VAL A 33 -9.52 1.70 -7.20
C VAL A 33 -8.32 2.39 -7.82
N GLU A 34 -8.54 3.47 -8.56
CA GLU A 34 -7.46 4.35 -9.04
C GLU A 34 -7.36 5.57 -8.11
N ILE A 35 -6.12 5.93 -7.75
CA ILE A 35 -5.80 7.05 -6.88
C ILE A 35 -4.88 7.99 -7.67
N ASN A 36 -5.37 9.19 -7.96
CA ASN A 36 -4.66 10.22 -8.71
C ASN A 36 -3.94 11.20 -7.76
N PRO A 37 -3.04 12.06 -8.28
CA PRO A 37 -2.34 13.04 -7.45
C PRO A 37 -3.29 13.94 -6.66
N GLY A 38 -3.07 14.05 -5.35
CA GLY A 38 -3.90 14.78 -4.41
C GLY A 38 -5.04 13.97 -3.80
N GLU A 39 -5.29 12.75 -4.31
CA GLU A 39 -6.29 11.85 -3.76
C GLU A 39 -5.66 10.88 -2.76
N PHE A 40 -6.50 10.35 -1.87
CA PHE A 40 -6.13 9.27 -0.96
C PHE A 40 -7.20 8.18 -0.93
N TYR A 41 -6.77 6.98 -0.57
CA TYR A 41 -7.64 5.85 -0.31
C TYR A 41 -7.16 5.10 0.91
N THR A 42 -8.10 4.66 1.74
CA THR A 42 -7.82 3.83 2.91
C THR A 42 -8.33 2.42 2.67
N VAL A 43 -7.41 1.46 2.65
CA VAL A 43 -7.75 0.04 2.72
C VAL A 43 -8.12 -0.27 4.16
N GLN A 44 -9.35 -0.74 4.37
CA GLN A 44 -9.82 -1.14 5.70
C GLN A 44 -9.15 -2.44 6.15
N ARG A 45 -8.94 -2.60 7.45
CA ARG A 45 -8.40 -3.83 8.05
C ARG A 45 -9.14 -5.08 7.58
N GLY A 46 -8.39 -6.15 7.36
CA GLY A 46 -8.88 -7.44 6.89
C GLY A 46 -9.23 -7.48 5.39
N VAL A 47 -9.13 -6.36 4.66
CA VAL A 47 -9.36 -6.32 3.22
C VAL A 47 -8.08 -6.72 2.48
N GLU A 48 -8.20 -7.77 1.68
CA GLU A 48 -7.13 -8.21 0.78
C GLU A 48 -7.05 -7.27 -0.43
N HIS A 49 -5.83 -6.81 -0.71
CA HIS A 49 -5.58 -5.81 -1.74
C HIS A 49 -4.18 -5.98 -2.37
N LYS A 50 -3.99 -5.42 -3.57
CA LYS A 50 -2.71 -5.41 -4.29
C LYS A 50 -2.44 -4.03 -4.89
N PRO A 51 -1.44 -3.29 -4.37
CA PRO A 51 -1.00 -2.03 -4.96
C PRO A 51 -0.23 -2.23 -6.27
N ILE A 52 -0.50 -1.38 -7.26
CA ILE A 52 0.13 -1.38 -8.58
C ILE A 52 0.45 0.06 -8.99
N ALA A 53 1.72 0.32 -9.30
CA ALA A 53 2.20 1.60 -9.83
C ALA A 53 2.80 1.38 -11.24
N LYS A 54 1.98 1.59 -12.29
CA LYS A 54 2.41 1.44 -13.70
C LYS A 54 3.46 2.48 -14.12
N VAL A 55 3.45 3.63 -13.46
CA VAL A 55 4.43 4.72 -13.62
C VAL A 55 5.08 5.01 -12.27
N GLU A 56 6.24 5.68 -12.29
CA GLU A 56 6.88 6.13 -11.04
C GLU A 56 5.89 6.99 -10.23
N THR A 57 5.57 6.52 -9.04
CA THR A 57 4.52 7.09 -8.18
C THR A 57 5.10 7.42 -6.82
N HIS A 58 4.95 8.68 -6.41
CA HIS A 58 5.32 9.17 -5.11
C HIS A 58 4.07 9.19 -4.25
N LEU A 59 4.12 8.54 -3.10
CA LEU A 59 3.00 8.42 -2.21
C LEU A 59 3.43 8.70 -0.77
N LEU A 60 2.50 9.21 0.02
CA LEU A 60 2.53 9.14 1.47
C LEU A 60 1.77 7.88 1.84
N LEU A 61 2.48 6.95 2.50
CA LEU A 61 1.90 5.78 3.12
C LEU A 61 1.75 6.05 4.61
N PHE A 62 0.59 5.74 5.17
CA PHE A 62 0.39 5.78 6.61
C PHE A 62 -0.15 4.43 7.07
N GLU A 63 0.71 3.70 7.77
CA GLU A 63 0.44 2.41 8.39
C GLU A 63 1.07 2.38 9.80
N PRO A 64 0.51 1.63 10.76
CA PRO A 64 1.12 1.48 12.08
C PRO A 64 2.49 0.76 12.00
N LEU A 65 3.46 1.28 12.76
CA LEU A 65 4.86 0.81 12.81
C LEU A 65 5.04 -0.69 13.12
N GLU A 66 4.07 -1.30 13.81
CA GLU A 66 4.16 -2.71 14.24
C GLU A 66 4.00 -3.72 13.10
N THR A 67 3.62 -3.26 11.89
CA THR A 67 3.37 -4.15 10.75
C THR A 67 4.42 -3.95 9.68
N LYS A 68 5.00 -5.06 9.21
CA LYS A 68 5.81 -5.03 7.98
C LYS A 68 4.89 -4.58 6.84
N HIS A 69 5.37 -3.70 5.97
CA HIS A 69 4.65 -3.26 4.76
C HIS A 69 4.17 -4.43 3.85
N THR A 70 4.69 -5.65 4.05
CA THR A 70 4.26 -6.87 3.33
C THR A 70 3.38 -7.81 4.17
N GLY A 71 2.91 -7.38 5.35
CA GLY A 71 2.20 -8.24 6.31
C GLY A 71 3.08 -9.43 6.74
N ASP A 72 2.54 -10.65 6.63
CA ASP A 72 3.28 -11.90 6.92
C ASP A 72 4.14 -12.42 5.75
N VAL A 73 4.05 -11.79 4.58
CA VAL A 73 4.77 -12.25 3.39
C VAL A 73 6.19 -11.70 3.39
N VAL A 74 7.18 -12.56 3.22
CA VAL A 74 8.58 -12.15 3.04
C VAL A 74 8.87 -12.05 1.55
N ALA A 75 9.18 -10.84 1.07
CA ALA A 75 9.58 -10.55 -0.30
C ALA A 75 10.86 -9.70 -0.32
N GLU A 76 11.52 -9.57 -1.47
CA GLU A 76 12.78 -8.79 -1.59
C GLU A 76 12.65 -7.33 -1.13
N MET A 77 11.45 -6.78 -1.13
CA MET A 77 11.14 -5.40 -0.74
C MET A 77 10.69 -5.26 0.72
N SER A 78 10.69 -6.34 1.50
CA SER A 78 10.33 -6.30 2.92
C SER A 78 11.37 -5.51 3.70
N VAL A 79 10.92 -4.50 4.45
CA VAL A 79 11.76 -3.72 5.37
C VAL A 79 11.54 -4.25 6.79
N GLU A 80 12.62 -4.57 7.50
CA GLU A 80 12.54 -5.18 8.84
C GLU A 80 12.61 -4.15 9.99
N GLU A 81 13.21 -2.99 9.75
CA GLU A 81 13.36 -1.93 10.75
C GLU A 81 12.97 -0.59 10.14
N TYR A 82 12.10 0.14 10.84
CA TYR A 82 11.76 1.52 10.53
C TYR A 82 12.44 2.43 11.56
N GLU A 83 13.05 3.53 11.11
CA GLU A 83 13.62 4.51 12.03
C GLU A 83 12.51 5.22 12.82
N GLU A 84 12.66 5.33 14.14
CA GLU A 84 11.81 6.16 14.98
C GLU A 84 12.07 7.65 14.69
N ILE A 85 11.00 8.43 14.54
CA ILE A 85 11.04 9.89 14.27
C ILE A 85 10.96 10.67 15.58
#